data_AF-A0A957EJI3-F1
#
_entry.id   AF-A0A957EJI3-F1
#
_cell.length_a   1.000
_cell.length_b   1.000
_cell.length_c   1.000
_cell.angle_alpha   90.00
_cell.angle_beta   90.00
_cell.angle_gamma   90.00
#
_symmetry.space_group_name_H-M   'P 1'
#
loop_
_entity.id
_entity.type
_entity.pdbx_description
1 polymer ?
#
loop_
_entity_poly.entity_id
_entity_poly.type
_entity_poly.pdbx_seq_one_letter_code
_entity_poly.pdbx_strand_id
1 'polypeptide(L)' 'MSTSTGQKILEKIQQIQDVSGFRELHWEGSFAEYLDIVQADPRVARSAYQRLYDMIVSHGYEEYTRHRDRLVHYNF' A
#
# COMPACT_ATOMS: atom_id res chain seq x y z
N MET A 1 33.77 24.54 -1.29
CA MET A 1 32.55 25.02 -0.59
C MET A 1 31.97 23.85 0.17
N SER A 2 31.92 23.91 1.50
CA SER A 2 31.51 22.79 2.34
C SER A 2 29.99 22.58 2.26
N THR A 3 29.54 21.46 1.70
CA THR A 3 28.11 21.09 1.62
C THR A 3 27.52 20.95 3.02
N SER A 4 26.38 21.62 3.25
CA SER A 4 25.61 21.56 4.50
C SER A 4 25.14 20.14 4.79
N THR A 5 25.07 19.75 6.07
CA THR A 5 24.52 18.44 6.49
C THR A 5 23.12 18.19 5.92
N GLY A 6 22.28 19.24 5.81
CA GLY A 6 20.96 19.13 5.19
C GLY A 6 21.01 18.80 3.70
N GLN A 7 22.00 19.34 2.97
CA GLN A 7 22.23 19.01 1.56
C GLN A 7 22.60 17.53 1.38
N LYS A 8 23.46 16.99 2.26
CA LYS A 8 23.84 15.57 2.24
C LYS A 8 22.65 14.65 2.52
N ILE A 9 21.74 15.04 3.40
CA ILE A 9 20.51 14.28 3.68
C ILE A 9 19.58 14.29 2.46
N LEU A 10 19.38 15.45 1.83
CA LEU A 10 18.55 15.57 0.64
C LEU A 10 19.12 14.77 -0.55
N GLU A 11 20.42 14.84 -0.79
CA GLU A 11 21.11 14.03 -1.81
C GLU A 11 20.89 12.52 -1.58
N LYS A 12 20.96 12.07 -0.32
CA LYS A 12 20.74 10.67 0.03
C LYS A 12 19.30 10.22 -0.13
N ILE A 13 18.32 11.08 0.18
CA ILE A 13 16.90 10.80 -0.05
C ILE A 13 16.60 10.68 -1.55
N GLN A 14 17.16 11.58 -2.36
CA GLN A 14 16.99 11.54 -3.81
C GLN A 14 17.57 10.28 -4.44
N GLN A 15 18.69 9.76 -3.94
CA GLN A 15 19.28 8.49 -4.40
C GLN A 15 18.41 7.26 -4.06
N ILE A 16 17.57 7.34 -3.03
CA ILE A 16 16.68 6.23 -2.61
C ILE A 16 15.35 6.29 -3.38
N GLN A 17 14.95 7.45 -3.88
CA GLN A 17 13.74 7.60 -4.68
C GLN A 17 13.96 7.07 -6.10
N ASP A 18 13.51 5.85 -6.35
CA ASP A 18 13.41 5.31 -7.71
C ASP A 18 12.18 5.91 -8.42
N VAL A 19 12.37 7.13 -8.94
CA VAL A 19 11.33 7.84 -9.70
C VAL A 19 11.00 7.13 -11.02
N SER A 20 11.98 6.42 -11.59
CA SER A 20 11.82 5.68 -12.85
C SER A 20 10.94 4.44 -12.65
N GLY A 21 11.26 3.62 -11.64
CA GLY A 21 10.44 2.47 -11.26
C GLY A 21 9.04 2.89 -10.80
N PHE A 22 8.90 4.05 -10.15
CA PHE A 22 7.58 4.60 -9.83
C PHE A 22 6.74 4.83 -11.08
N ARG A 23 7.30 5.41 -12.15
CA ARG A 23 6.58 5.64 -13.40
C ARG A 23 6.16 4.34 -14.09
N GLU A 24 7.03 3.33 -14.07
CA GLU A 24 6.72 2.00 -14.63
C GLU A 24 5.58 1.28 -13.89
N LEU A 25 5.35 1.61 -12.61
CA LEU A 25 4.24 1.08 -11.83
C LEU A 25 2.89 1.76 -12.12
N HIS A 26 2.86 2.83 -12.93
CA HIS A 26 1.61 3.46 -13.34
C HIS A 26 1.03 2.72 -14.54
N TRP A 27 -0.25 2.38 -14.45
CA TRP A 27 -0.99 1.90 -15.59
C TRP A 27 -1.43 3.10 -16.45
N GLU A 28 -1.26 2.97 -17.77
CA GLU A 28 -1.76 3.91 -18.77
C GLU A 28 -2.64 3.17 -19.77
N GLY A 29 -3.75 3.78 -20.18
CA GLY A 29 -4.69 3.20 -21.13
C GLY A 29 -6.00 3.96 -21.20
N SER A 30 -6.91 3.49 -22.06
CA SER A 30 -8.26 4.01 -22.20
C SER A 30 -9.18 3.51 -21.09
N PHE A 31 -10.26 4.25 -20.81
CA PHE A 31 -11.23 3.83 -19.80
C PHE A 31 -11.88 2.47 -20.11
N ALA A 32 -12.04 2.11 -21.38
CA ALA A 32 -12.56 0.79 -21.77
C ALA A 32 -11.61 -0.34 -21.33
N GLU A 33 -10.30 -0.21 -21.58
CA GLU A 33 -9.30 -1.17 -21.14
C GLU A 33 -9.24 -1.26 -19.60
N TYR A 34 -9.44 -0.14 -18.90
CA TYR A 34 -9.58 -0.16 -17.44
C TYR A 34 -10.79 -0.99 -16.98
N LEU A 35 -11.94 -0.88 -17.66
CA LEU A 35 -13.13 -1.67 -17.33
C LEU A 35 -12.92 -3.15 -17.57
N ASP A 36 -12.18 -3.54 -18.62
CA ASP A 36 -11.81 -4.94 -18.85
C ASP A 36 -10.94 -5.49 -17.70
N ILE A 37 -10.01 -4.68 -17.18
CA ILE A 37 -9.21 -5.04 -15.99
C ILE A 37 -10.10 -5.23 -14.76
N VAL A 38 -11.05 -4.32 -14.53
CA VAL A 38 -11.99 -4.42 -13.39
C VAL A 38 -12.91 -5.63 -13.54
N GLN A 39 -13.31 -5.98 -14.75
CA GLN A 39 -14.10 -7.18 -15.01
C GLN A 39 -13.31 -8.46 -14.73
N ALA A 40 -12.01 -8.48 -15.07
CA ALA A 40 -11.12 -9.60 -14.78
C ALA A 40 -10.79 -9.73 -13.28
N ASP A 41 -10.53 -8.60 -12.61
CA ASP A 41 -10.30 -8.55 -11.17
C ASP A 41 -10.96 -7.30 -10.52
N PRO A 42 -12.14 -7.48 -9.88
CA PRO A 42 -12.83 -6.40 -9.20
C PRO A 42 -12.05 -5.76 -8.05
N ARG A 43 -11.01 -6.43 -7.52
CA ARG A 43 -10.19 -5.89 -6.41
C ARG A 43 -9.38 -4.67 -6.83
N VAL A 44 -9.14 -4.48 -8.12
CA VAL A 44 -8.44 -3.31 -8.66
C VAL A 44 -9.20 -2.01 -8.34
N ALA A 45 -10.53 -2.04 -8.27
CA ALA A 45 -11.36 -0.88 -7.93
C ALA A 45 -11.45 -0.58 -6.41
N ARG A 46 -10.87 -1.42 -5.54
CA ARG A 46 -10.91 -1.21 -4.08
C ARG A 46 -10.08 -0.01 -3.65
N SER A 47 -10.54 0.68 -2.61
CA SER A 47 -9.82 1.80 -2.00
C SER A 47 -8.55 1.34 -1.26
N ALA A 48 -7.62 2.25 -1.03
CA ALA A 48 -6.41 1.98 -0.26
C ALA A 48 -6.72 1.41 1.14
N TYR A 49 -7.78 1.93 1.79
CA TYR A 49 -8.22 1.43 3.09
C TYR A 49 -8.67 -0.03 3.03
N GLN A 50 -9.46 -0.41 2.03
CA GLN A 50 -9.93 -1.78 1.86
C GLN A 50 -8.77 -2.76 1.63
N ARG A 51 -7.79 -2.38 0.79
CA ARG A 51 -6.62 -3.24 0.53
C ARG A 51 -5.77 -3.44 1.78
N LEU A 52 -5.60 -2.40 2.60
CA LEU A 52 -4.90 -2.51 3.88
C LEU A 52 -5.65 -3.41 4.86
N TYR A 53 -6.98 -3.27 4.93
CA TYR A 53 -7.81 -4.15 5.74
C TYR A 53 -7.67 -5.62 5.29
N ASP A 54 -7.77 -5.89 3.98
CA ASP A 54 -7.61 -7.24 3.44
C ASP A 54 -6.22 -7.84 3.77
N MET A 55 -5.16 -7.02 3.71
CA MET A 55 -3.79 -7.43 4.05
C MET A 55 -3.61 -7.75 5.54
N ILE A 56 -4.27 -6.99 6.41
CA ILE A 56 -4.26 -7.24 7.86
C ILE A 56 -5.01 -8.54 8.15
N VAL A 57 -6.22 -8.69 7.61
CA VAL A 57 -7.06 -9.87 7.85
C VAL A 57 -6.45 -11.13 7.24
N SER A 58 -5.69 -11.02 6.14
CA SER A 58 -5.04 -12.19 5.51
C SER A 58 -4.01 -12.87 6.41
N HIS A 59 -3.45 -12.17 7.42
CA HIS A 59 -2.55 -12.76 8.42
C HIS A 59 -3.30 -13.49 9.54
N GLY A 60 -4.62 -13.46 9.51
CA GLY A 60 -5.49 -14.08 10.51
C GLY A 60 -5.69 -13.21 11.76
N TYR A 61 -6.74 -13.55 12.50
CA TYR A 61 -7.06 -12.98 13.79
C TYR A 61 -7.71 -14.04 14.67
N GLU A 62 -7.58 -13.87 15.98
CA GLU A 62 -8.24 -14.70 16.98
C GLU A 62 -9.31 -13.88 17.71
N GLU A 63 -10.51 -14.45 17.83
CA GLU A 63 -11.55 -13.90 18.70
C GLU A 63 -11.48 -14.56 20.07
N TYR A 64 -11.40 -13.75 21.13
CA TYR A 64 -11.45 -14.25 22.50
C TYR A 64 -12.42 -13.43 23.34
N THR A 65 -13.04 -14.10 24.32
CA THR A 65 -13.96 -13.46 25.26
C THR A 65 -13.22 -13.13 26.55
N ARG A 66 -13.20 -11.85 26.93
CA ARG A 66 -12.66 -11.39 28.21
C ARG A 66 -13.75 -10.63 28.97
N HIS A 67 -14.09 -11.08 30.16
CA HIS A 67 -15.11 -10.43 31.01
C HIS A 67 -16.45 -10.12 30.30
N ARG A 68 -16.89 -11.02 29.39
CA ARG A 68 -18.09 -10.90 28.53
C ARG A 68 -17.93 -10.00 27.29
N ASP A 69 -16.78 -9.36 27.10
CA ASP A 69 -16.49 -8.60 25.87
C ASP A 69 -15.81 -9.50 24.83
N ARG A 70 -16.26 -9.39 23.57
CA ARG A 70 -15.61 -10.05 22.42
C ARG A 70 -14.50 -9.15 21.91
N LEU A 71 -13.26 -9.62 22.00
CA LEU A 71 -12.06 -8.92 21.56
C LEU A 71 -11.46 -9.65 20.36
N VAL A 72 -10.91 -8.86 19.43
CA VAL A 72 -10.20 -9.35 18.25
C VAL A 72 -8.70 -9.12 18.46
N HIS A 73 -7.92 -10.18 18.42
CA HIS A 73 -6.46 -10.14 18.41
C HIS A 73 -5.98 -10.41 16.99
N TYR A 74 -5.25 -9.47 16.38
CA TYR A 74 -4.64 -9.70 15.08
C TYR A 74 -3.22 -10.25 15.23
N ASN A 75 -2.81 -11.15 14.34
CA ASN A 75 -1.58 -11.94 14.48
C ASN A 75 -0.26 -11.22 14.09
N PHE A 76 -0.28 -9.92 13.86
CA PHE A 76 0.87 -9.15 13.35
C PHE A 76 1.53 -8.27 14.43
#